data_AF-Q213U5-F1
#
_entry.id   AF-Q213U5-F1
#
_cell.length_a   1.000
_cell.length_b   1.000
_cell.length_c   1.000
_cell.angle_alpha   90.00
_cell.angle_beta   90.00
_cell.angle_gamma   90.00
#
_symmetry.space_group_name_H-M   'P 1'
#
loop_
_entity.id
_entity.type
_entity.pdbx_description
1 polymer ?
#
loop_
_entity_poly.entity_id
_entity_poly.type
_entity_poly.pdbx_seq_one_letter_code
_entity_poly.pdbx_strand_id
1 'polypeptide(L)'
;MAEKPFKVAKGQHHDASDFVQMMSRRFKEELEDRSEMHLQVGRTIVALSDIEQYLESFFALFSLPMAEEQSSRMFYSKQNFSSKLGLVDYAMLRSAEKELHKPWIELSERIKQQKVVRNLAAHASIHFKSEKGATRSRVVISASSQGGNSKNELGIPDVRKAADELEAIKRDMIKFFNRALRVITNARNIDVEKVG
;
A
#
# COMPACT_ATOMS: atom_id res chain seq x y z
N MET A 1 -79.70 10.12 -14.00
CA MET A 1 -78.49 9.28 -14.12
C MET A 1 -77.54 9.73 -13.02
N ALA A 2 -77.23 8.86 -12.05
CA ALA A 2 -76.37 9.19 -10.92
C ALA A 2 -74.93 8.80 -11.23
N GLU A 3 -74.00 9.76 -11.20
CA GLU A 3 -72.57 9.51 -11.33
C GLU A 3 -72.04 8.75 -10.11
N LYS A 4 -71.36 7.63 -10.34
CA LYS A 4 -70.66 6.91 -9.27
C LYS A 4 -69.32 7.61 -8.97
N PRO A 5 -68.96 7.81 -7.69
CA PRO A 5 -67.67 8.40 -7.35
C PRO A 5 -66.53 7.42 -7.64
N PHE A 6 -65.48 7.94 -8.28
CA PHE A 6 -64.23 7.26 -8.54
C PHE A 6 -63.51 6.98 -7.21
N LYS A 7 -63.44 5.70 -6.80
CA LYS A 7 -62.62 5.30 -5.65
C LYS A 7 -61.15 5.29 -6.07
N VAL A 8 -60.39 6.29 -5.64
CA VAL A 8 -58.92 6.28 -5.73
C VAL A 8 -58.40 5.20 -4.78
N ALA A 9 -57.71 4.21 -5.35
CA ALA A 9 -57.03 3.17 -4.59
C ALA A 9 -55.92 3.79 -3.72
N LYS A 10 -56.19 3.95 -2.42
CA LYS A 10 -55.15 4.20 -1.42
C LYS A 10 -54.34 2.92 -1.26
N GLY A 11 -53.20 2.80 -1.93
CA GLY A 11 -52.41 1.56 -1.82
C GLY A 11 -51.00 1.51 -2.39
N GLN A 12 -50.35 2.63 -2.77
CA GLN A 12 -49.02 2.57 -3.40
C GLN A 12 -47.95 3.53 -2.83
N HIS A 13 -48.23 4.26 -1.75
CA HIS A 13 -47.25 5.18 -1.17
C HIS A 13 -46.21 4.53 -0.24
N HIS A 14 -46.46 3.33 0.29
CA HIS A 14 -45.50 2.64 1.16
C HIS A 14 -44.30 2.07 0.38
N ASP A 15 -44.56 1.47 -0.80
CA ASP A 15 -43.54 0.79 -1.60
C ASP A 15 -42.47 1.76 -2.17
N ALA A 16 -42.90 2.96 -2.60
CA ALA A 16 -41.98 3.97 -3.12
C ALA A 16 -41.10 4.59 -2.01
N SER A 17 -41.65 4.75 -0.80
CA SER A 17 -40.91 5.24 0.36
C SER A 17 -39.84 4.22 0.79
N ASP A 18 -40.21 2.94 0.88
CA ASP A 18 -39.30 1.86 1.27
C ASP A 18 -38.19 1.66 0.23
N PHE A 19 -38.53 1.77 -1.06
CA PHE A 19 -37.55 1.75 -2.15
C PHE A 19 -36.57 2.93 -2.09
N VAL A 20 -37.05 4.16 -1.85
CA VAL A 20 -36.18 5.35 -1.74
C VAL A 20 -35.28 5.26 -0.50
N GLN A 21 -35.80 4.78 0.63
CA GLN A 21 -35.00 4.56 1.83
C GLN A 21 -33.93 3.48 1.61
N MET A 22 -34.27 2.38 0.95
CA MET A 22 -33.33 1.32 0.58
C MET A 22 -32.22 1.84 -0.33
N MET A 23 -32.56 2.60 -1.38
CA MET A 23 -31.59 3.19 -2.30
C MET A 23 -30.69 4.22 -1.61
N SER A 24 -31.26 5.05 -0.73
CA SER A 24 -30.50 6.05 0.05
C SER A 24 -29.52 5.38 1.01
N ARG A 25 -29.95 4.31 1.69
CA ARG A 25 -29.09 3.50 2.56
C ARG A 25 -27.95 2.87 1.77
N ARG A 26 -28.26 2.23 0.63
CA ARG A 26 -27.25 1.61 -0.23
C ARG A 26 -26.22 2.62 -0.72
N PHE A 27 -26.66 3.79 -1.17
CA PHE A 27 -25.77 4.85 -1.63
C PHE A 27 -24.83 5.34 -0.52
N LYS A 28 -25.36 5.49 0.71
CA LYS A 28 -24.55 5.85 1.89
C LYS A 28 -23.50 4.79 2.20
N GLU A 29 -23.90 3.51 2.22
CA GLU A 29 -22.98 2.39 2.46
C GLU A 29 -21.88 2.29 1.39
N GLU A 30 -22.22 2.53 0.12
CA GLU A 30 -21.25 2.56 -1.00
C GLU A 30 -20.26 3.73 -0.90
N LEU A 31 -20.72 4.90 -0.44
CA LEU A 31 -19.85 6.06 -0.18
C LEU A 31 -18.91 5.82 0.99
N GLU A 32 -19.39 5.20 2.07
CA GLU A 32 -18.57 4.84 3.23
C GLU A 32 -17.48 3.83 2.84
N ASP A 33 -17.83 2.77 2.10
CA ASP A 33 -16.86 1.78 1.62
C ASP A 33 -15.81 2.39 0.69
N ARG A 34 -16.24 3.29 -0.21
CA ARG A 34 -15.31 3.98 -1.11
C ARG A 34 -14.36 4.90 -0.34
N SER A 35 -14.88 5.61 0.65
CA SER A 35 -14.07 6.49 1.51
C SER A 35 -13.03 5.69 2.30
N GLU A 36 -13.45 4.56 2.89
CA GLU A 36 -12.56 3.64 3.58
C GLU A 36 -11.50 3.06 2.63
N MET A 37 -11.88 2.64 1.42
CA MET A 37 -10.92 2.15 0.42
C MET A 37 -9.88 3.22 0.08
N HIS A 38 -10.29 4.46 -0.18
CA HIS A 38 -9.38 5.57 -0.45
C HIS A 38 -8.42 5.81 0.73
N LEU A 39 -8.92 5.75 1.97
CA LEU A 39 -8.10 5.88 3.16
C LEU A 39 -7.02 4.79 3.23
N GLN A 40 -7.40 3.53 3.03
CA GLN A 40 -6.43 2.41 3.10
C GLN A 40 -5.42 2.45 1.96
N VAL A 41 -5.84 2.84 0.74
CA VAL A 41 -4.90 3.08 -0.38
C VAL A 41 -3.95 4.23 -0.05
N GLY A 42 -4.45 5.34 0.52
CA GLY A 42 -3.62 6.46 0.96
C GLY A 42 -2.58 6.05 1.99
N ARG A 43 -2.97 5.27 3.02
CA ARG A 43 -2.05 4.69 4.02
C ARG A 43 -0.97 3.85 3.35
N THR A 44 -1.36 3.02 2.39
CA THR A 44 -0.43 2.16 1.62
C THR A 44 0.60 2.99 0.85
N ILE A 45 0.16 4.05 0.16
CA ILE A 45 1.04 4.94 -0.62
C ILE A 45 2.06 5.63 0.30
N VAL A 46 1.60 6.18 1.43
CA VAL A 46 2.48 6.85 2.40
C VAL A 46 3.51 5.87 2.95
N ALA A 47 3.10 4.68 3.39
CA ALA A 47 4.02 3.68 3.92
C ALA A 47 5.04 3.21 2.86
N LEU A 48 4.65 3.08 1.60
CA LEU A 48 5.58 2.75 0.50
C LEU A 48 6.59 3.86 0.24
N SER A 49 6.16 5.11 0.29
CA SER A 49 7.05 6.28 0.17
C SER A 49 8.09 6.32 1.31
N ASP A 50 7.65 6.07 2.54
CA ASP A 50 8.55 5.98 3.71
C ASP A 50 9.57 4.85 3.54
N ILE A 51 9.12 3.66 3.11
CA ILE A 51 10.00 2.52 2.83
C ILE A 51 11.04 2.89 1.77
N GLU A 52 10.64 3.57 0.69
CA GLU A 52 11.54 4.00 -0.38
C GLU A 52 12.61 4.98 0.13
N GLN A 53 12.24 5.92 1.01
CA GLN A 53 13.19 6.82 1.67
C GLN A 53 14.16 6.07 2.59
N TYR A 54 13.70 5.03 3.29
CA TYR A 54 14.61 4.18 4.06
C TYR A 54 15.57 3.38 3.16
N LEU A 55 15.12 2.92 1.98
CA LEU A 55 16.02 2.27 1.01
C LEU A 55 17.14 3.21 0.57
N GLU A 56 16.84 4.50 0.36
CA GLU A 56 17.86 5.52 0.08
C GLU A 56 18.87 5.65 1.22
N SER A 57 18.38 5.72 2.45
CA SER A 57 19.22 5.82 3.65
C SER A 57 20.10 4.58 3.85
N PHE A 58 19.55 3.39 3.60
CA PHE A 58 20.31 2.14 3.63
C PHE A 58 21.36 2.09 2.52
N PHE A 59 21.01 2.47 1.31
CA PHE A 59 21.97 2.52 0.21
C PHE A 59 23.14 3.43 0.58
N ALA A 60 22.88 4.65 1.07
CA ALA A 60 23.92 5.56 1.52
C ALA A 60 24.79 4.91 2.61
N LEU A 61 24.17 4.33 3.65
CA LEU A 61 24.88 3.72 4.78
C LEU A 61 25.82 2.57 4.34
N PHE A 62 25.36 1.66 3.47
CA PHE A 62 26.15 0.51 3.04
C PHE A 62 27.10 0.83 1.88
N SER A 63 26.88 1.94 1.16
CA SER A 63 27.79 2.41 0.10
C SER A 63 28.87 3.36 0.62
N LEU A 64 28.85 3.79 1.89
CA LEU A 64 29.92 4.60 2.51
C LEU A 64 31.37 4.12 2.23
N PRO A 65 31.70 2.81 2.29
CA PRO A 65 33.06 2.35 2.00
C PRO A 65 33.39 2.34 0.49
N MET A 66 32.41 2.57 -0.39
CA MET A 66 32.53 2.66 -1.84
C MET A 66 32.01 4.01 -2.38
N ALA A 67 32.00 5.05 -1.55
CA ALA A 67 31.32 6.33 -1.80
C ALA A 67 31.95 7.14 -2.94
N GLU A 68 31.82 6.64 -4.17
CA GLU A 68 32.02 7.36 -5.39
C GLU A 68 30.71 8.05 -5.76
N GLU A 69 30.77 9.34 -6.10
CA GLU A 69 29.62 10.16 -6.53
C GLU A 69 28.74 9.48 -7.61
N GLN A 70 29.36 8.61 -8.42
CA GLN A 70 28.70 7.81 -9.45
C GLN A 70 27.72 6.78 -8.90
N SER A 71 27.96 6.21 -7.71
CA SER A 71 27.09 5.22 -7.07
C SER A 71 25.77 5.83 -6.56
N SER A 72 25.84 7.01 -5.93
CA SER A 72 24.65 7.78 -5.51
C SER A 72 23.85 8.24 -6.72
N ARG A 73 24.52 8.75 -7.78
CA ARG A 73 23.85 9.11 -9.04
C ARG A 73 23.17 7.90 -9.69
N MET A 74 23.80 6.73 -9.66
CA MET A 74 23.20 5.48 -10.15
C MET A 74 21.95 5.11 -9.37
N PHE A 75 21.93 5.24 -8.05
CA PHE A 75 20.75 4.96 -7.23
C PHE A 75 19.60 5.92 -7.55
N TYR A 76 19.85 7.23 -7.51
CA TYR A 76 18.82 8.24 -7.81
C TYR A 76 18.33 8.20 -9.27
N SER A 77 19.16 7.72 -10.20
CA SER A 77 18.72 7.48 -11.60
C SER A 77 17.71 6.33 -11.74
N LYS A 78 17.60 5.44 -10.74
CA LYS A 78 16.60 4.37 -10.75
C LYS A 78 15.24 4.92 -10.32
N GLN A 79 14.31 5.00 -11.28
CA GLN A 79 12.95 5.46 -11.02
C GLN A 79 12.03 4.39 -10.43
N ASN A 80 12.38 3.10 -10.51
CA ASN A 80 11.51 2.04 -10.02
C ASN A 80 12.01 1.43 -8.70
N PHE A 81 11.07 1.24 -7.78
CA PHE A 81 11.30 0.70 -6.44
C PHE A 81 12.06 -0.63 -6.44
N SER A 82 11.74 -1.55 -7.36
CA SER A 82 12.39 -2.86 -7.42
C SER A 82 13.88 -2.76 -7.75
N SER A 83 14.29 -1.78 -8.57
CA SER A 83 15.70 -1.52 -8.85
C SER A 83 16.40 -0.92 -7.64
N LYS A 84 15.75 0.01 -6.93
CA LYS A 84 16.27 0.59 -5.68
C LYS A 84 16.51 -0.51 -4.63
N LEU A 85 15.51 -1.36 -4.38
CA LEU A 85 15.66 -2.49 -3.45
C LEU A 85 16.79 -3.44 -3.87
N GLY A 86 16.91 -3.76 -5.17
CA GLY A 86 18.00 -4.60 -5.68
C GLY A 86 19.40 -3.99 -5.48
N LEU A 87 19.53 -2.67 -5.55
CA LEU A 87 20.78 -1.98 -5.26
C LEU A 87 21.13 -2.04 -3.76
N VAL A 88 20.14 -1.89 -2.88
CA VAL A 88 20.35 -2.05 -1.44
C VAL A 88 20.71 -3.51 -1.10
N ASP A 89 20.02 -4.50 -1.69
CA ASP A 89 20.35 -5.92 -1.57
C ASP A 89 21.82 -6.17 -1.95
N TYR A 90 22.25 -5.62 -3.09
CA TYR A 90 23.64 -5.74 -3.55
C TYR A 90 24.63 -5.09 -2.58
N ALA A 91 24.38 -3.85 -2.16
CA ALA A 91 25.26 -3.11 -1.25
C ALA A 91 25.38 -3.79 0.12
N MET A 92 24.25 -4.26 0.68
CA MET A 92 24.22 -5.00 1.93
C MET A 92 25.05 -6.28 1.86
N LEU A 93 24.83 -7.11 0.84
CA LEU A 93 25.51 -8.41 0.73
C LEU A 93 27.02 -8.28 0.45
N ARG A 94 27.45 -7.11 -0.04
CA ARG A 94 28.86 -6.75 -0.24
C ARG A 94 29.49 -6.08 0.98
N SER A 95 28.70 -5.68 1.96
CA SER A 95 29.20 -5.05 3.19
C SER A 95 30.07 -6.03 4.00
N ALA A 96 30.97 -5.49 4.81
CA ALA A 96 31.84 -6.30 5.67
C ALA A 96 31.06 -6.86 6.88
N GLU A 97 29.97 -6.20 7.23
CA GLU A 97 29.15 -6.38 8.43
C GLU A 97 28.17 -7.56 8.28
N LYS A 98 28.71 -8.79 8.15
CA LYS A 98 27.95 -10.02 7.87
C LYS A 98 26.79 -10.30 8.83
N GLU A 99 26.85 -9.81 10.07
CA GLU A 99 25.77 -9.98 11.05
C GLU A 99 24.45 -9.31 10.63
N LEU A 100 24.51 -8.34 9.71
CA LEU A 100 23.35 -7.62 9.18
C LEU A 100 22.67 -8.36 8.02
N HIS A 101 23.34 -9.34 7.41
CA HIS A 101 22.86 -9.98 6.17
C HIS A 101 21.56 -10.76 6.38
N LYS A 102 21.52 -11.65 7.39
CA LYS A 102 20.33 -12.48 7.63
C LYS A 102 19.08 -11.64 7.97
N PRO A 103 19.13 -10.69 8.93
CA PRO A 103 17.99 -9.81 9.20
C PRO A 103 17.56 -8.99 7.97
N TRP A 104 18.52 -8.56 7.14
CA TRP A 104 18.20 -7.86 5.89
C TRP A 104 17.48 -8.75 4.89
N ILE A 105 17.93 -9.98 4.67
CA ILE A 105 17.30 -10.92 3.73
C ILE A 105 15.84 -11.15 4.14
N GLU A 106 15.59 -11.38 5.42
CA GLU A 106 14.22 -11.56 5.95
C GLU A 106 13.34 -10.32 5.69
N LEU A 107 13.88 -9.13 5.90
CA LEU A 107 13.18 -7.87 5.67
C LEU A 107 12.94 -7.59 4.18
N SER A 108 13.95 -7.82 3.33
CA SER A 108 13.90 -7.64 1.88
C SER A 108 12.85 -8.55 1.24
N GLU A 109 12.76 -9.81 1.68
CA GLU A 109 11.73 -10.74 1.21
C GLU A 109 10.32 -10.29 1.60
N ARG A 110 10.12 -9.78 2.82
CA ARG A 110 8.83 -9.19 3.23
C ARG A 110 8.47 -7.98 2.37
N ILE A 111 9.42 -7.11 2.04
CA ILE A 111 9.21 -5.99 1.12
C ILE A 111 8.80 -6.48 -0.28
N LYS A 112 9.49 -7.51 -0.82
CA LYS A 112 9.18 -8.08 -2.15
C LYS A 112 7.78 -8.68 -2.22
N GLN A 113 7.30 -9.28 -1.14
CA GLN A 113 5.94 -9.83 -1.07
C GLN A 113 4.86 -8.75 -1.23
N GLN A 114 5.15 -7.48 -0.90
CA GLN A 114 4.21 -6.36 -1.06
C GLN A 114 4.15 -5.78 -2.49
N LYS A 115 4.87 -6.38 -3.46
CA LYS A 115 4.92 -5.91 -4.87
C LYS A 115 3.54 -5.74 -5.50
N VAL A 116 2.63 -6.69 -5.25
CA VAL A 116 1.27 -6.66 -5.84
C VAL A 116 0.49 -5.45 -5.34
N VAL A 117 0.51 -5.23 -4.02
CA VAL A 117 -0.19 -4.12 -3.37
C VAL A 117 0.39 -2.78 -3.83
N ARG A 118 1.70 -2.65 -3.91
CA ARG A 118 2.38 -1.47 -4.45
C ARG A 118 1.93 -1.15 -5.87
N ASN A 119 1.94 -2.15 -6.75
CA ASN A 119 1.54 -1.97 -8.14
C ASN A 119 0.06 -1.59 -8.25
N LEU A 120 -0.80 -2.15 -7.40
CA LEU A 120 -2.22 -1.81 -7.35
C LEU A 120 -2.47 -0.41 -6.77
N ALA A 121 -1.73 0.00 -5.73
CA ALA A 121 -1.84 1.34 -5.14
C ALA A 121 -1.38 2.44 -6.12
N ALA A 122 -0.29 2.19 -6.87
CA ALA A 122 0.24 3.13 -7.87
C ALA A 122 -0.68 3.34 -9.09
N HIS A 123 -1.56 2.38 -9.37
CA HIS A 123 -2.47 2.40 -10.52
C HIS A 123 -3.95 2.23 -10.10
N ALA A 124 -4.27 2.57 -8.85
CA ALA A 124 -5.52 2.21 -8.21
C ALA A 124 -6.72 2.81 -8.95
N SER A 125 -7.46 1.98 -9.67
CA SER A 125 -8.82 2.30 -10.07
C SER A 125 -9.78 1.60 -9.11
N ILE A 126 -10.55 2.41 -8.36
CA ILE A 126 -11.54 1.91 -7.40
C ILE A 126 -12.85 1.68 -8.15
N HIS A 127 -13.35 0.45 -8.10
CA HIS A 127 -14.57 0.06 -8.76
C HIS A 127 -15.51 -0.67 -7.80
N PHE A 128 -16.81 -0.57 -8.10
CA PHE A 128 -17.83 -1.40 -7.49
C PHE A 128 -18.00 -2.67 -8.31
N LYS A 129 -17.89 -3.82 -7.66
CA LYS A 129 -18.15 -5.12 -8.27
C LYS A 129 -19.43 -5.71 -7.68
N SER A 130 -20.44 -5.88 -8.53
CA SER A 130 -21.65 -6.61 -8.15
C SER A 130 -21.42 -8.09 -8.39
N GLU A 131 -21.40 -8.89 -7.32
CA GLU A 131 -21.37 -10.35 -7.44
C GLU A 131 -22.79 -10.87 -7.73
N LYS A 132 -22.89 -11.92 -8.57
CA LYS A 132 -24.19 -12.53 -8.88
C LYS A 132 -24.77 -13.14 -7.60
N GLY A 133 -25.95 -12.68 -7.19
CA GLY A 133 -26.64 -13.14 -5.99
C GLY A 133 -26.24 -12.44 -4.69
N ALA A 134 -25.29 -11.50 -4.72
CA ALA A 134 -24.97 -10.67 -3.57
C ALA A 134 -25.95 -9.50 -3.44
N THR A 135 -26.44 -9.25 -2.23
CA THR A 135 -27.30 -8.11 -1.89
C THR A 135 -26.55 -6.77 -1.89
N ARG A 136 -25.21 -6.79 -1.85
CA ARG A 136 -24.35 -5.60 -1.82
C ARG A 136 -23.18 -5.72 -2.80
N SER A 137 -22.83 -4.61 -3.44
CA SER A 137 -21.64 -4.49 -4.28
C SER A 137 -20.38 -4.36 -3.41
N ARG A 138 -19.29 -5.04 -3.77
CA ARG A 138 -18.00 -4.92 -3.08
C ARG A 138 -17.14 -3.83 -3.73
N VAL A 139 -16.51 -2.98 -2.92
CA VAL A 139 -15.48 -2.05 -3.39
C VAL A 139 -14.15 -2.78 -3.51
N VAL A 140 -13.53 -2.68 -4.68
CA VAL A 140 -12.24 -3.30 -4.99
C VAL A 140 -11.28 -2.32 -5.68
N ILE A 141 -9.98 -2.53 -5.51
CA ILE A 141 -8.95 -1.94 -6.36
C ILE A 141 -8.47 -2.98 -7.37
N SER A 142 -8.26 -2.54 -8.61
CA SER A 142 -7.62 -3.34 -9.66
C SER A 142 -6.67 -2.48 -10.49
N ALA A 143 -5.69 -3.12 -11.12
CA ALA A 143 -4.87 -2.48 -12.14
C ALA A 143 -5.77 -2.24 -13.35
N SER A 144 -5.92 -0.98 -13.77
CA SER A 144 -6.77 -0.61 -14.89
C SER A 144 -6.30 -1.26 -16.19
N SER A 145 -6.96 -2.34 -16.59
CA SER A 145 -7.14 -2.68 -18.00
C SER A 145 -8.63 -2.85 -18.25
N GLN A 146 -9.20 -1.95 -19.05
CA GLN A 146 -10.45 -2.21 -19.74
C GLN A 146 -10.33 -3.58 -20.42
N GLY A 147 -11.12 -4.55 -19.99
CA GLY A 147 -11.16 -5.89 -20.58
C GLY A 147 -10.25 -6.92 -19.91
N GLY A 148 -10.86 -7.83 -19.16
CA GLY A 148 -10.48 -9.24 -19.15
C GLY A 148 -9.14 -9.61 -18.53
N ASN A 149 -9.00 -9.48 -17.21
CA ASN A 149 -8.41 -10.54 -16.36
C ASN A 149 -8.55 -10.19 -14.86
N SER A 150 -9.49 -10.86 -14.19
CA SER A 150 -9.88 -10.70 -12.79
C SER A 150 -8.86 -11.21 -11.76
N LYS A 151 -7.57 -11.26 -12.09
CA LYS A 151 -6.58 -11.97 -11.26
C LYS A 151 -5.94 -11.13 -10.15
N ASN A 152 -6.07 -9.80 -10.19
CA ASN A 152 -5.44 -8.89 -9.21
C ASN A 152 -6.45 -7.86 -8.69
N GLU A 153 -7.51 -8.32 -8.03
CA GLU A 153 -8.46 -7.47 -7.31
C GLU A 153 -8.24 -7.61 -5.81
N LEU A 154 -8.19 -6.49 -5.08
CA LEU A 154 -8.12 -6.49 -3.62
C LEU A 154 -9.33 -5.73 -3.06
N GLY A 155 -10.01 -6.32 -2.08
CA GLY A 155 -11.04 -5.60 -1.34
C GLY A 155 -10.48 -4.88 -0.13
N ILE A 156 -11.34 -4.12 0.56
CA ILE A 156 -10.96 -3.33 1.73
C ILE A 156 -10.17 -4.14 2.79
N PRO A 157 -10.57 -5.37 3.17
CA PRO A 157 -9.81 -6.15 4.17
C PRO A 157 -8.39 -6.48 3.72
N ASP A 158 -8.21 -6.79 2.44
CA ASP A 158 -6.91 -7.16 1.87
C ASP A 158 -5.98 -5.94 1.80
N VAL A 159 -6.52 -4.79 1.37
CA VAL A 159 -5.77 -3.52 1.33
C VAL A 159 -5.41 -3.05 2.73
N ARG A 160 -6.33 -3.17 3.69
CA ARG A 160 -6.06 -2.85 5.11
C ARG A 160 -4.94 -3.72 5.67
N LYS A 161 -5.01 -5.04 5.47
CA LYS A 161 -3.97 -5.97 5.93
C LYS A 161 -2.61 -5.62 5.31
N ALA A 162 -2.59 -5.26 4.03
CA ALA A 162 -1.36 -4.86 3.38
C ALA A 162 -0.81 -3.52 3.90
N ALA A 163 -1.68 -2.54 4.15
CA ALA A 163 -1.29 -1.26 4.76
C ALA A 163 -0.68 -1.48 6.17
N ASP A 164 -1.28 -2.35 6.97
CA ASP A 164 -0.79 -2.68 8.31
C ASP A 164 0.56 -3.44 8.26
N GLU A 165 0.73 -4.33 7.29
CA GLU A 165 2.02 -5.02 7.05
C GLU A 165 3.11 -4.06 6.58
N LEU A 166 2.80 -3.11 5.69
CA LEU A 166 3.75 -2.08 5.25
C LEU A 166 4.19 -1.18 6.41
N GLU A 167 3.26 -0.81 7.30
CA GLU A 167 3.59 -0.10 8.54
C GLU A 167 4.45 -0.93 9.49
N ALA A 168 4.24 -2.24 9.56
CA ALA A 168 5.11 -3.15 10.32
C ALA A 168 6.52 -3.22 9.72
N ILE A 169 6.62 -3.38 8.39
CA ILE A 169 7.88 -3.35 7.64
C ILE A 169 8.62 -2.03 7.90
N LYS A 170 7.93 -0.89 7.85
CA LYS A 170 8.52 0.43 8.15
C LYS A 170 9.15 0.46 9.55
N ARG A 171 8.42 0.01 10.57
CA ARG A 171 8.94 -0.04 11.95
C ARG A 171 10.17 -0.96 12.06
N ASP A 172 10.19 -2.07 11.33
CA ASP A 172 11.33 -2.99 11.33
C ASP A 172 12.52 -2.42 10.55
N MET A 173 12.28 -1.66 9.47
CA MET A 173 13.33 -0.89 8.79
C MET A 173 13.97 0.13 9.72
N ILE A 174 13.20 0.87 10.53
CA ILE A 174 13.76 1.82 11.52
C ILE A 174 14.67 1.10 12.51
N LYS A 175 14.20 -0.01 13.08
CA LYS A 175 15.00 -0.81 14.03
C LYS A 175 16.27 -1.33 13.37
N PHE A 176 16.15 -1.84 12.15
CA PHE A 176 17.27 -2.37 11.38
C PHE A 176 18.28 -1.27 11.05
N PHE A 177 17.83 -0.07 10.66
CA PHE A 177 18.68 1.09 10.41
C PHE A 177 19.48 1.50 11.64
N ASN A 178 18.82 1.63 12.79
CA ASN A 178 19.51 1.94 14.05
C ASN A 178 20.51 0.86 14.46
N ARG A 179 20.19 -0.42 14.21
CA ARG A 179 21.14 -1.52 14.43
C ARG A 179 22.33 -1.42 13.48
N ALA A 180 22.08 -1.24 12.19
CA ALA A 180 23.11 -1.15 11.17
C ALA A 180 24.07 0.02 11.43
N LEU A 181 23.53 1.19 11.78
CA LEU A 181 24.31 2.35 12.20
C LEU A 181 25.27 1.99 13.34
N ARG A 182 24.77 1.39 14.44
CA ARG A 182 25.61 1.00 15.58
C ARG A 182 26.70 0.01 15.21
N VAL A 183 26.36 -0.99 14.41
CA VAL A 183 27.32 -2.01 13.96
C VAL A 183 28.42 -1.36 13.13
N ILE A 184 28.05 -0.50 12.17
CA ILE A 184 28.99 0.18 11.29
C ILE A 184 29.85 1.19 12.04
N THR A 185 29.28 1.98 12.95
CA THR A 185 30.04 2.97 13.73
C THR A 185 31.05 2.28 14.64
N ASN A 186 30.65 1.20 15.31
CA ASN A 186 31.54 0.41 16.17
C ASN A 186 32.65 -0.28 15.36
N ALA A 187 32.30 -0.89 14.21
CA ALA A 187 33.27 -1.57 13.37
C ALA A 187 34.32 -0.62 12.78
N ARG A 188 33.96 0.66 12.58
CA ARG A 188 34.81 1.66 11.95
C ARG A 188 35.49 2.63 12.92
N ASN A 189 35.35 2.43 14.24
CA ASN A 189 35.78 3.39 15.27
C ASN A 189 35.33 4.84 14.95
N ILE A 190 34.14 4.99 14.36
CA ILE A 190 33.58 6.31 14.08
C ILE A 190 32.99 6.85 15.37
N ASP A 191 33.65 7.86 15.91
CA ASP A 191 33.25 8.58 17.11
C ASP A 191 32.02 9.45 16.80
N VAL A 192 30.82 8.94 17.10
CA VAL A 192 29.55 9.58 16.71
C VAL A 192 29.37 10.95 17.38
N GLU A 193 30.03 11.19 18.53
CA GLU A 193 30.04 12.48 19.22
C GLU A 193 30.81 13.59 18.48
N LYS A 194 31.61 13.25 17.46
CA LYS A 194 32.39 14.22 16.67
C LYS A 194 31.73 14.61 15.34
N VAL A 195 30.57 14.04 15.03
CA VAL A 195 29.85 14.25 13.76
C VAL A 195 28.60 15.13 13.95
N GLY A 196 28.34 15.60 15.17
CA GLY A 196 27.25 16.52 15.54
C GLY A 196 27.71 17.95 15.72
#